data_AF-A0A419J4S4-F1
#
_entry.id   AF-A0A419J4S4-F1
#
_cell.length_a   1.000
_cell.length_b   1.000
_cell.length_c   1.000
_cell.angle_alpha   90.00
_cell.angle_beta   90.00
_cell.angle_gamma   90.00
#
_symmetry.space_group_name_H-M   'P 1'
#
loop_
_entity.id
_entity.type
_entity.pdbx_description
1 polymer ?
#
loop_
_entity_poly.entity_id
_entity_poly.type
_entity_poly.pdbx_seq_one_letter_code
_entity_poly.pdbx_strand_id
1 'polypeptide(L)'
;MKKITGFVSILFVMALFVATYANAADYIGAKKCKACHMKQYKSWSETTMAHSFDVLKAGEKVAEKKKAGLEDKDYTTDPKCLKCHTTGYGKGGFVSMEKTPDLAGVQCESCHGAGSEYSALMKKNKEFPLAEAKAAGLVIPSEDEKGCMSCHGGESPFVEKVDAKYKFDFKERLKKTHEHFPLKNKH
;
A
#
# COMPACT_ATOMS: atom_id res chain seq x y z
N MET A 1 -41.61 -13.80 -66.29
CA MET A 1 -41.99 -12.87 -65.19
C MET A 1 -41.46 -13.43 -63.87
N LYS A 2 -41.10 -12.53 -62.95
CA LYS A 2 -40.63 -12.71 -61.56
C LYS A 2 -39.13 -12.99 -61.37
N LYS A 3 -38.37 -11.89 -61.29
CA LYS A 3 -37.07 -11.81 -60.61
C LYS A 3 -37.36 -11.78 -59.10
N ILE A 4 -36.77 -12.68 -58.33
CA ILE A 4 -36.78 -12.62 -56.85
C ILE A 4 -35.40 -12.16 -56.44
N THR A 5 -35.28 -10.86 -56.20
CA THR A 5 -34.12 -10.24 -55.55
C THR A 5 -34.20 -10.53 -54.06
N GLY A 6 -33.46 -11.53 -53.59
CA GLY A 6 -33.28 -11.78 -52.17
C GLY A 6 -32.25 -10.81 -51.59
N PHE A 7 -32.73 -9.80 -50.87
CA PHE A 7 -31.89 -8.99 -49.97
C PHE A 7 -31.53 -9.87 -48.76
N VAL A 8 -30.31 -10.41 -48.74
CA VAL A 8 -29.73 -10.97 -47.52
C VAL A 8 -29.28 -9.79 -46.67
N SER A 9 -30.15 -9.34 -45.77
CA SER A 9 -29.77 -8.39 -44.71
C SER A 9 -28.75 -9.07 -43.80
N ILE A 10 -27.48 -8.74 -44.02
CA ILE A 10 -26.39 -9.06 -43.10
C ILE A 10 -26.61 -8.19 -41.86
N LEU A 11 -27.30 -8.74 -40.87
CA LEU A 11 -27.35 -8.22 -39.50
C LEU A 11 -25.94 -8.38 -38.90
N PHE A 12 -25.12 -7.36 -39.10
CA PHE A 12 -23.80 -7.25 -38.47
C PHE A 12 -24.02 -6.92 -36.99
N VAL A 13 -24.17 -7.96 -36.16
CA VAL A 13 -24.21 -7.81 -34.70
C VAL A 13 -22.80 -7.44 -34.23
N MET A 14 -22.48 -6.15 -34.21
CA MET A 14 -21.34 -5.65 -33.44
C MET A 14 -21.65 -5.86 -31.96
N ALA A 15 -21.18 -6.98 -31.40
CA ALA A 15 -21.09 -7.14 -29.97
C ALA A 15 -20.08 -6.10 -29.44
N LEU A 16 -20.60 -5.00 -28.92
CA LEU A 16 -19.84 -4.02 -28.14
C LEU A 16 -19.37 -4.70 -26.85
N PHE A 17 -18.17 -5.28 -26.90
CA PHE A 17 -17.42 -5.61 -25.70
C PHE A 17 -17.05 -4.28 -25.01
N VAL A 18 -17.91 -3.80 -24.12
CA VAL A 18 -17.54 -2.77 -23.16
C VAL A 18 -16.59 -3.44 -22.17
N ALA A 19 -15.29 -3.36 -22.44
CA ALA A 19 -14.28 -3.68 -21.45
C ALA A 19 -14.47 -2.69 -20.29
N THR A 20 -15.05 -3.16 -19.20
CA THR A 20 -15.06 -2.41 -17.94
C THR A 20 -13.63 -2.36 -17.44
N TYR A 21 -12.93 -1.27 -17.72
CA TYR A 21 -11.68 -0.95 -17.06
C TYR A 21 -12.03 -0.66 -15.60
N ALA A 22 -11.87 -1.67 -14.73
CA ALA A 22 -11.80 -1.41 -13.30
C ALA A 22 -10.55 -0.54 -13.10
N ASN A 23 -10.76 0.76 -12.80
CA ASN A 23 -9.65 1.62 -12.42
C ASN A 23 -8.97 1.00 -11.19
N ALA A 24 -7.66 0.88 -11.23
CA ALA A 24 -6.92 0.48 -10.05
C ALA A 24 -7.16 1.52 -8.95
N ALA A 25 -7.42 1.06 -7.72
CA ALA A 25 -7.66 1.95 -6.59
C ALA A 25 -6.45 2.87 -6.36
N ASP A 26 -6.71 4.16 -6.16
CA ASP A 26 -5.71 5.16 -5.81
C ASP A 26 -5.30 5.11 -4.34
N TYR A 27 -4.03 5.49 -4.08
CA TYR A 27 -3.51 5.75 -2.75
C TYR A 27 -3.96 7.12 -2.26
N ILE A 28 -4.59 7.17 -1.08
CA ILE A 28 -5.24 8.39 -0.54
C ILE A 28 -4.52 9.01 0.66
N GLY A 29 -3.50 8.32 1.19
CA GLY A 29 -2.66 8.75 2.31
C GLY A 29 -3.32 8.56 3.68
N ALA A 30 -2.48 8.34 4.70
CA ALA A 30 -2.88 8.04 6.07
C ALA A 30 -3.79 9.12 6.70
N LYS A 31 -3.67 10.38 6.26
CA LYS A 31 -4.52 11.49 6.72
C LYS A 31 -6.01 11.23 6.44
N LYS A 32 -6.36 10.54 5.35
CA LYS A 32 -7.76 10.18 5.06
C LYS A 32 -8.25 9.06 5.98
N CYS A 33 -7.38 8.12 6.34
CA CYS A 33 -7.67 7.05 7.30
C CYS A 33 -7.92 7.60 8.72
N LYS A 34 -7.15 8.63 9.13
CA LYS A 34 -7.25 9.32 10.42
C LYS A 34 -8.67 9.79 10.75
N ALA A 35 -9.45 10.19 9.74
CA ALA A 35 -10.81 10.72 9.94
C ALA A 35 -11.74 9.71 10.65
N CYS A 36 -11.54 8.41 10.44
CA CYS A 36 -12.31 7.35 11.09
C CYS A 36 -11.46 6.53 12.10
N HIS A 37 -10.14 6.46 11.90
CA HIS A 37 -9.22 5.63 12.68
C HIS A 37 -8.17 6.46 13.43
N MET A 38 -8.61 7.44 14.22
CA MET A 38 -7.72 8.36 14.94
C MET A 38 -6.74 7.65 15.89
N LYS A 39 -7.21 6.64 16.64
CA LYS A 39 -6.38 5.95 17.62
C LYS A 39 -5.26 5.16 16.95
N GLN A 40 -5.59 4.41 15.89
CA GLN A 40 -4.65 3.68 15.06
C GLN A 40 -3.66 4.63 14.39
N TYR A 41 -4.16 5.75 13.82
CA TYR A 41 -3.30 6.76 13.20
C TYR A 41 -2.27 7.31 14.20
N LYS A 42 -2.70 7.65 15.42
CA LYS A 42 -1.79 8.16 16.46
C LYS A 42 -0.72 7.13 16.81
N SER A 43 -1.14 5.90 17.07
CA SER A 43 -0.19 4.82 17.38
C SER A 43 0.78 4.55 16.23
N TRP A 44 0.29 4.47 14.98
CA TRP A 44 1.12 4.32 13.78
C TRP A 44 2.12 5.46 13.63
N SER A 45 1.70 6.71 13.84
CA SER A 45 2.53 7.90 13.62
C SER A 45 3.75 7.99 14.52
N GLU A 46 3.81 7.20 15.59
CA GLU A 46 4.95 7.12 16.52
C GLU A 46 5.92 5.98 16.14
N THR A 47 5.60 5.19 15.11
CA THR A 47 6.38 4.02 14.72
C THR A 47 7.51 4.37 13.75
N THR A 48 8.51 3.50 13.70
CA THR A 48 9.58 3.59 12.70
C THR A 48 9.09 3.48 11.26
N MET A 49 7.92 2.87 11.01
CA MET A 49 7.33 2.78 9.66
C MET A 49 6.82 4.14 9.19
N ALA A 50 6.16 4.90 10.07
CA ALA A 50 5.72 6.26 9.75
C ALA A 50 6.90 7.18 9.40
N HIS A 51 8.05 6.99 10.06
CA HIS A 51 9.27 7.75 9.86
C HIS A 51 10.28 7.09 8.90
N SER A 52 9.88 6.06 8.15
CA SER A 52 10.83 5.28 7.35
C SER A 52 11.51 6.13 6.28
N PHE A 53 10.84 7.11 5.68
CA PHE A 53 11.46 7.93 4.65
C PHE A 53 12.61 8.78 5.19
N ASP A 54 12.49 9.28 6.43
CA ASP A 54 13.50 10.16 7.02
C ASP A 54 14.86 9.48 7.14
N VAL A 55 14.89 8.18 7.45
CA VAL A 55 16.17 7.45 7.59
C VAL A 55 16.96 7.32 6.29
N LEU A 56 16.37 7.66 5.14
CA LEU A 56 17.06 7.69 3.85
C LEU A 56 17.95 8.92 3.66
N LYS A 57 17.70 10.00 4.39
CA LYS A 57 18.48 11.25 4.28
C LYS A 57 19.93 11.03 4.71
N ALA A 58 20.84 11.84 4.17
CA ALA A 58 22.23 11.87 4.64
C ALA A 58 22.28 12.27 6.13
N GLY A 59 23.23 11.71 6.89
CA GLY A 59 23.39 11.94 8.33
C GLY A 59 22.45 11.10 9.21
N GLU A 60 21.44 10.44 8.66
CA GLU A 60 20.53 9.57 9.42
C GLU A 60 21.04 8.13 9.50
N LYS A 61 20.99 7.54 10.70
CA LYS A 61 21.36 6.13 10.96
C LYS A 61 22.73 5.74 10.39
N VAL A 62 23.71 6.65 10.44
CA VAL A 62 25.04 6.49 9.85
C VAL A 62 25.73 5.20 10.29
N ALA A 63 25.68 4.88 11.59
CA ALA A 63 26.30 3.69 12.13
C ALA A 63 25.65 2.40 11.59
N GLU A 64 24.32 2.36 11.51
CA GLU A 64 23.59 1.25 10.91
C GLU A 64 23.85 1.12 9.41
N LYS A 65 23.80 2.22 8.65
CA LYS A 65 24.12 2.24 7.22
C LYS A 65 25.51 1.67 6.97
N LYS A 66 26.51 2.13 7.71
CA LYS A 66 27.89 1.62 7.60
C LYS A 66 27.99 0.12 7.92
N LYS A 67 27.31 -0.37 8.96
CA LYS A 67 27.26 -1.81 9.26
C LYS A 67 26.65 -2.62 8.12
N ALA A 68 25.66 -2.06 7.42
CA ALA A 68 25.03 -2.66 6.25
C ALA A 68 25.80 -2.44 4.93
N GLY A 69 27.01 -1.86 4.97
CA GLY A 69 27.82 -1.59 3.78
C GLY A 69 27.34 -0.41 2.93
N LEU A 70 26.50 0.46 3.48
CA LEU A 70 25.98 1.65 2.82
C LEU A 70 26.81 2.89 3.18
N GLU A 71 26.96 3.79 2.21
CA GLU A 71 27.55 5.11 2.40
C GLU A 71 26.59 6.03 3.15
N ASP A 72 27.14 7.04 3.85
CA ASP A 72 26.34 8.12 4.42
C ASP A 72 26.02 9.17 3.35
N LYS A 73 24.94 8.93 2.60
CA LYS A 73 24.43 9.84 1.58
C LYS A 73 22.90 9.83 1.56
N ASP A 74 22.35 10.69 0.72
CA ASP A 74 20.92 10.80 0.53
C ASP A 74 20.40 9.71 -0.44
N TYR A 75 19.53 8.85 0.07
CA TYR A 75 18.84 7.79 -0.68
C TYR A 75 17.38 8.12 -0.99
N THR A 76 16.91 9.34 -0.71
CA THR A 76 15.50 9.76 -0.88
C THR A 76 15.02 9.80 -2.33
N THR A 77 15.92 9.59 -3.29
CA THR A 77 15.61 9.45 -4.72
C THR A 77 15.99 8.08 -5.28
N ASP A 78 16.57 7.19 -4.46
CA ASP A 78 16.99 5.85 -4.89
C ASP A 78 15.77 4.91 -5.01
N PRO A 79 15.42 4.44 -6.22
CA PRO A 79 14.28 3.54 -6.42
C PRO A 79 14.35 2.25 -5.60
N LYS A 80 15.54 1.75 -5.25
CA LYS A 80 15.71 0.55 -4.42
C LYS A 80 15.25 0.80 -2.99
N CYS A 81 15.53 1.98 -2.46
CA CYS A 81 15.14 2.38 -1.12
C CYS A 81 13.66 2.80 -1.07
N LEU A 82 13.18 3.54 -2.08
CA LEU A 82 11.82 4.06 -2.12
C LEU A 82 10.74 2.98 -2.12
N LYS A 83 11.01 1.80 -2.72
CA LYS A 83 10.11 0.63 -2.68
C LYS A 83 9.67 0.24 -1.26
N CYS A 84 10.57 0.38 -0.28
CA CYS A 84 10.32 -0.06 1.10
C CYS A 84 10.11 1.09 2.09
N HIS A 85 10.47 2.33 1.72
CA HIS A 85 10.44 3.48 2.61
C HIS A 85 9.35 4.50 2.28
N THR A 86 8.47 4.18 1.33
CA THR A 86 7.32 5.00 0.93
C THR A 86 6.08 4.15 0.70
N THR A 87 4.95 4.81 0.44
CA THR A 87 3.67 4.13 0.20
C THR A 87 3.39 4.04 -1.30
N GLY A 88 3.31 2.81 -1.82
CA GLY A 88 2.85 2.57 -3.20
C GLY A 88 3.84 2.96 -4.31
N TYR A 89 5.14 3.04 -4.04
CA TYR A 89 6.14 3.36 -5.07
C TYR A 89 6.09 2.38 -6.25
N GLY A 90 6.04 2.92 -7.47
CA GLY A 90 5.92 2.13 -8.71
C GLY A 90 4.54 1.46 -8.89
N LYS A 91 3.56 1.75 -8.03
CA LYS A 91 2.20 1.18 -8.06
C LYS A 91 1.09 2.24 -8.15
N GLY A 92 1.44 3.48 -8.50
CA GLY A 92 0.52 4.62 -8.49
C GLY A 92 0.47 5.42 -7.19
N GLY A 93 1.33 5.09 -6.21
CA GLY A 93 1.51 5.83 -4.97
C GLY A 93 2.63 6.87 -5.06
N PHE A 94 3.56 6.86 -4.10
CA PHE A 94 4.65 7.81 -4.01
C PHE A 94 5.45 7.90 -5.33
N VAL A 95 5.68 9.13 -5.79
CA VAL A 95 6.50 9.46 -6.95
C VAL A 95 7.75 10.21 -6.53
N SER A 96 7.57 11.32 -5.80
CA SER A 96 8.66 12.14 -5.26
C SER A 96 8.12 13.06 -4.16
N MET A 97 9.02 13.73 -3.44
CA MET A 97 8.63 14.70 -2.41
C MET A 97 7.91 15.93 -2.97
N GLU A 98 8.12 16.26 -4.25
CA GLU A 98 7.46 17.40 -4.91
C GLU A 98 6.03 17.05 -5.34
N LYS A 99 5.80 15.82 -5.80
CA LYS A 99 4.53 15.40 -6.39
C LYS A 99 3.58 14.78 -5.37
N THR A 100 4.11 13.97 -4.46
CA THR A 100 3.32 13.15 -3.53
C THR A 100 3.95 13.15 -2.13
N PRO A 101 4.21 14.32 -1.52
CA PRO A 101 4.84 14.38 -0.20
C PRO A 101 4.03 13.64 0.88
N ASP A 102 2.71 13.61 0.73
CA ASP A 102 1.79 12.95 1.65
C ASP A 102 1.86 11.41 1.60
N LEU A 103 2.62 10.81 0.68
CA LEU A 103 2.84 9.36 0.57
C LEU A 103 4.26 8.93 0.97
N ALA A 104 5.06 9.86 1.50
CA ALA A 104 6.34 9.54 2.12
C ALA A 104 6.12 8.69 3.38
N GLY A 105 7.04 7.74 3.62
CA GLY A 105 6.94 6.78 4.71
C GLY A 105 6.07 5.56 4.40
N VAL A 106 6.20 4.52 5.21
CA VAL A 106 5.34 3.33 5.16
C VAL A 106 4.05 3.63 5.93
N GLN A 107 2.95 3.81 5.20
CA GLN A 107 1.66 4.21 5.74
C GLN A 107 0.67 3.05 5.82
N CYS A 108 -0.58 3.35 6.19
CA CYS A 108 -1.67 2.39 6.29
C CYS A 108 -1.78 1.52 5.02
N GLU A 109 -1.73 2.15 3.86
CA GLU A 109 -1.98 1.53 2.56
C GLU A 109 -0.82 0.67 2.05
N SER A 110 0.38 0.78 2.66
CA SER A 110 1.48 -0.14 2.39
C SER A 110 1.17 -1.58 2.83
N CYS A 111 0.30 -1.72 3.84
CA CYS A 111 -0.15 -3.02 4.35
C CYS A 111 -1.62 -3.29 3.99
N HIS A 112 -2.49 -2.30 4.06
CA HIS A 112 -3.94 -2.44 3.89
C HIS A 112 -4.44 -2.28 2.44
N GLY A 113 -3.55 -2.07 1.48
CA GLY A 113 -3.91 -1.82 0.07
C GLY A 113 -4.28 -0.37 -0.20
N ALA A 114 -4.44 -0.01 -1.47
CA ALA A 114 -4.81 1.34 -1.89
C ALA A 114 -6.27 1.67 -1.49
N GLY A 115 -6.47 2.82 -0.85
CA GLY A 115 -7.64 3.05 -0.01
C GLY A 115 -8.83 3.74 -0.62
N SER A 116 -8.74 4.25 -1.85
CA SER A 116 -9.82 5.02 -2.48
C SER A 116 -11.18 4.31 -2.49
N GLU A 117 -11.22 3.07 -2.97
CA GLU A 117 -12.46 2.30 -3.16
C GLU A 117 -13.08 1.85 -1.83
N TYR A 118 -12.33 1.14 -0.97
CA TYR A 118 -12.88 0.70 0.32
C TYR A 118 -13.17 1.89 1.25
N SER A 119 -12.41 3.00 1.18
CA SER A 119 -12.75 4.21 1.94
C SER A 119 -14.06 4.84 1.49
N ALA A 120 -14.33 4.86 0.18
CA ALA A 120 -15.61 5.35 -0.35
C ALA A 120 -16.78 4.47 0.10
N LEU A 121 -16.62 3.14 0.03
CA LEU A 121 -17.59 2.18 0.53
C LEU A 121 -17.90 2.38 2.03
N MET A 122 -16.86 2.49 2.86
CA MET A 122 -16.98 2.70 4.32
C MET A 122 -17.62 4.04 4.68
N LYS A 123 -17.46 5.08 3.85
CA LYS A 123 -18.13 6.38 4.04
C LYS A 123 -19.61 6.31 3.72
N LYS A 124 -19.99 5.55 2.69
CA LYS A 124 -21.39 5.38 2.28
C LYS A 124 -22.17 4.53 3.27
N ASN A 125 -21.55 3.48 3.80
CA ASN A 125 -22.18 2.57 4.74
C ASN A 125 -21.26 2.29 5.93
N LYS A 126 -21.78 2.47 7.14
CA LYS A 126 -21.04 2.19 8.39
C LYS A 126 -21.00 0.71 8.73
N GLU A 127 -21.89 -0.08 8.14
CA GLU A 127 -22.01 -1.53 8.33
C GLU A 127 -21.93 -2.21 6.97
N PHE A 128 -20.80 -2.81 6.66
CA PHE A 128 -20.55 -3.51 5.41
C PHE A 128 -19.94 -4.87 5.73
N PRO A 129 -20.19 -5.90 4.90
CA PRO A 129 -19.48 -7.16 5.01
C PRO A 129 -17.99 -6.95 4.74
N LEU A 130 -17.11 -7.55 5.56
CA LEU A 130 -15.66 -7.51 5.29
C LEU A 130 -15.29 -7.99 3.89
N ALA A 131 -16.05 -8.94 3.33
CA ALA A 131 -15.87 -9.45 1.97
C ALA A 131 -16.01 -8.34 0.90
N GLU A 132 -16.92 -7.38 1.08
CA GLU A 132 -17.08 -6.26 0.14
C GLU A 132 -15.88 -5.30 0.22
N ALA A 133 -15.41 -5.00 1.43
CA ALA A 133 -14.22 -4.18 1.60
C ALA A 133 -12.97 -4.86 1.02
N LYS A 134 -12.82 -6.18 1.20
CA LYS A 134 -11.74 -6.96 0.57
C LYS A 134 -11.85 -6.95 -0.95
N ALA A 135 -13.06 -7.08 -1.50
CA ALA A 135 -13.29 -6.97 -2.94
C ALA A 135 -12.97 -5.56 -3.49
N ALA A 136 -13.14 -4.53 -2.66
CA ALA A 136 -12.73 -3.15 -2.93
C ALA A 136 -11.23 -2.88 -2.65
N GLY A 137 -10.41 -3.92 -2.44
CA GLY A 137 -8.95 -3.81 -2.33
C GLY A 137 -8.39 -3.76 -0.91
N LEU A 138 -9.22 -3.86 0.14
CA LEU A 138 -8.73 -3.93 1.51
C LEU A 138 -7.95 -5.22 1.75
N VAL A 139 -6.75 -5.08 2.31
CA VAL A 139 -5.93 -6.19 2.80
C VAL A 139 -5.95 -6.21 4.33
N ILE A 140 -5.99 -7.41 4.92
CA ILE A 140 -5.87 -7.63 6.36
C ILE A 140 -4.49 -8.26 6.64
N PRO A 141 -3.47 -7.47 7.03
CA PRO A 141 -2.08 -7.91 7.09
C PRO A 141 -1.78 -8.92 8.20
N SER A 142 -2.72 -9.16 9.12
CA SER A 142 -2.54 -10.13 10.20
C SER A 142 -2.79 -11.58 9.77
N GLU A 143 -3.27 -11.80 8.53
CA GLU A 143 -3.58 -13.14 8.01
C GLU A 143 -2.31 -13.91 7.58
N ASP A 144 -1.30 -13.22 7.03
CA ASP A 144 0.00 -13.81 6.68
C ASP A 144 1.16 -12.79 6.71
N GLU A 145 2.40 -13.29 6.66
CA GLU A 145 3.60 -12.45 6.72
C GLU A 145 4.05 -11.88 5.37
N LYS A 146 3.41 -12.24 4.25
CA LYS A 146 3.91 -11.93 2.90
C LYS A 146 3.98 -10.43 2.66
N GLY A 147 3.01 -9.68 3.19
CA GLY A 147 3.01 -8.22 3.14
C GLY A 147 4.25 -7.63 3.81
N CYS A 148 4.63 -8.15 4.99
CA CYS A 148 5.81 -7.70 5.73
C CYS A 148 7.11 -8.07 5.00
N MET A 149 7.18 -9.28 4.44
CA MET A 149 8.39 -9.80 3.79
C MET A 149 8.71 -9.11 2.47
N SER A 150 7.79 -8.32 1.91
CA SER A 150 8.07 -7.43 0.77
C SER A 150 9.20 -6.42 1.05
N CYS A 151 9.39 -6.06 2.33
CA CYS A 151 10.39 -5.08 2.77
C CYS A 151 11.37 -5.67 3.81
N HIS A 152 10.91 -6.61 4.66
CA HIS A 152 11.72 -7.19 5.72
C HIS A 152 12.48 -8.47 5.30
N GLY A 153 12.44 -8.83 4.01
CA GLY A 153 13.27 -9.86 3.39
C GLY A 153 13.90 -9.37 2.09
N GLY A 154 14.28 -10.31 1.22
CA GLY A 154 14.70 -10.01 -0.16
C GLY A 154 15.90 -9.05 -0.25
N GLU A 155 15.68 -7.90 -0.90
CA GLU A 155 16.70 -6.88 -1.19
C GLU A 155 17.06 -5.97 -0.01
N SER A 156 16.42 -6.14 1.16
CA SER A 156 16.75 -5.33 2.34
C SER A 156 18.21 -5.53 2.75
N PRO A 157 19.02 -4.46 2.88
CA PRO A 157 20.38 -4.58 3.37
C PRO A 157 20.44 -4.80 4.89
N PHE A 158 19.31 -4.66 5.60
CA PHE A 158 19.23 -4.79 7.06
C PHE A 158 18.63 -6.14 7.46
N VAL A 159 19.49 -7.16 7.54
CA VAL A 159 19.14 -8.55 7.92
C VAL A 159 19.91 -9.01 9.16
N GLU A 160 19.50 -10.13 9.77
CA GLU A 160 20.12 -10.70 10.98
C GLU A 160 21.66 -10.85 10.89
N LYS A 161 22.18 -11.10 9.68
CA LYS A 161 23.63 -11.18 9.42
C LYS A 161 24.38 -9.86 9.65
N VAL A 162 23.71 -8.72 9.48
CA VAL A 162 24.29 -7.38 9.71
C VAL A 162 24.24 -7.01 11.19
N ASP A 163 23.12 -7.31 11.85
CA ASP A 163 22.93 -7.11 13.28
C ASP A 163 21.76 -7.98 13.75
N ALA A 164 21.91 -8.68 14.87
CA ALA A 164 20.90 -9.60 15.39
C ALA A 164 19.54 -8.91 15.63
N LYS A 165 19.54 -7.58 15.87
CA LYS A 165 18.31 -6.79 16.03
C LYS A 165 17.39 -6.77 14.79
N TYR A 166 17.93 -7.13 13.62
CA TYR A 166 17.19 -7.21 12.36
C TYR A 166 16.56 -8.57 12.10
N LYS A 167 16.70 -9.54 13.02
CA LYS A 167 15.89 -10.75 12.99
C LYS A 167 14.41 -10.40 12.88
N PHE A 168 13.74 -11.01 11.91
CA PHE A 168 12.32 -10.81 11.68
C PHE A 168 11.52 -11.92 12.35
N ASP A 169 10.59 -11.52 13.21
CA ASP A 169 9.55 -12.39 13.76
C ASP A 169 8.20 -11.73 13.46
N PHE A 170 7.35 -12.42 12.71
CA PHE A 170 6.09 -11.85 12.24
C PHE A 170 5.19 -11.39 13.40
N LYS A 171 5.03 -12.23 14.44
CA LYS A 171 4.13 -11.94 15.57
C LYS A 171 4.62 -10.77 16.40
N GLU A 172 5.93 -10.65 16.61
CA GLU A 172 6.52 -9.53 17.33
C GLU A 172 6.49 -8.24 16.51
N ARG A 173 6.77 -8.32 15.21
CA ARG A 173 6.79 -7.14 14.32
C ARG A 173 5.39 -6.60 14.09
N LEU A 174 4.38 -7.46 13.94
CA LEU A 174 2.98 -7.05 13.81
C LEU A 174 2.52 -6.22 15.02
N LYS A 175 2.97 -6.54 16.24
CA LYS A 175 2.64 -5.73 17.44
C LYS A 175 3.24 -4.32 17.43
N LYS A 176 4.22 -4.06 16.57
CA LYS A 176 4.97 -2.78 16.50
C LYS A 176 4.53 -1.90 15.33
N THR A 177 3.55 -2.31 14.52
CA THR A 177 3.07 -1.52 13.36
C THR A 177 2.08 -0.43 13.74
N HIS A 178 1.18 -0.73 14.68
CA HIS A 178 0.27 0.16 15.39
C HIS A 178 -0.51 -0.67 16.42
N GLU A 179 -1.12 -0.02 17.40
CA GLU A 179 -1.99 -0.68 18.35
C GLU A 179 -3.32 -1.10 17.69
N HIS A 180 -3.68 -2.37 17.86
CA HIS A 180 -4.88 -2.96 17.28
C HIS A 180 -6.08 -2.75 18.20
N PHE A 181 -6.76 -1.62 18.06
CA PHE A 181 -7.99 -1.35 18.78
C PHE A 181 -9.18 -2.12 18.19
N PRO A 182 -10.14 -2.58 19.01
CA PRO A 182 -11.39 -3.13 18.52
C PRO A 182 -12.11 -2.13 17.59
N LEU A 183 -12.65 -2.64 16.48
CA LEU A 183 -13.46 -1.83 15.58
C LEU A 183 -14.79 -1.49 16.25
N LYS A 184 -15.27 -0.27 16.03
CA LYS A 184 -16.52 0.23 16.63
C LYS A 184 -17.75 -0.55 16.15
N ASN A 185 -17.71 -1.00 14.89
CA ASN A 185 -18.77 -1.76 14.26
C ASN A 185 -18.24 -3.17 13.95
N LYS A 186 -19.11 -4.18 14.02
CA LYS A 186 -18.79 -5.54 13.60
C LYS A 186 -18.90 -5.60 12.08
N HIS A 187 -17.90 -6.18 11.42
CA HIS A 187 -17.80 -6.35 9.97
C HIS A 187 -17.50 -7.81 9.64
#